data_AF-A0A9P6WMC3-F1
#
_entry.id   AF-A0A9P6WMC3-F1
#
_cell.length_a   1.000
_cell.length_b   1.000
_cell.length_c   1.000
_cell.angle_alpha   90.00
_cell.angle_beta   90.00
_cell.angle_gamma   90.00
#
_symmetry.space_group_name_H-M   'P 1'
#
loop_
_entity.id
_entity.type
_entity.pdbx_description
1 polymer ?
#
loop_
_entity_poly.entity_id
_entity_poly.type
_entity_poly.pdbx_seq_one_letter_code
_entity_poly.pdbx_strand_id
1 'polypeptide(L)'
;MTSVCNQKHDDSLEIHEVSSTPINVDKATVDYFGEKMRLATFTQDIDIDAIPLEWSATTAAARGPVVVSKYKKGMAKHNAIGAHAGPYSIYHALSVASKQLDLNHEPDYTNAHPPFNFPQQEQWSTPGKIVSMDPFGHMVPWIYGDIAKKENVDIKPTMSITKAVLSIPEIKEEVQRGNLIPDGKIVLNDQGEMACTKIAVDPVWHLPGVAQRLNISEAELRKALFQDTNGMYPELISRPDIKVFCPPIGGVTAYIFGDPSDLPKEDKRLALRIHDECSGSDVFLSDICSCRCYLIFGLVEAAKEAQNGGNGLVCYYRKEGRCLGEVTKYLVYNARKRGGDTADEYFHRTECIAGVKDARFQELMPDILHWLGITKIDKMLSMSNMKHDAIVDSGITIDERIEIPDYLLPADSRVEIDAKIAAGYFTNGHVYTTEELKKVEGRKWEGL
;
A
#
# COMPACT_ATOMS: atom_id res chain seq x y z
N MET A 1 7.22 -48.73 -11.03
CA MET A 1 6.26 -49.26 -12.03
C MET A 1 5.00 -49.68 -11.28
N THR A 2 3.84 -49.20 -11.76
CA THR A 2 2.45 -49.63 -11.46
C THR A 2 1.97 -49.53 -10.00
N SER A 3 0.76 -49.12 -9.65
CA SER A 3 -0.41 -48.54 -10.34
C SER A 3 -1.48 -48.54 -9.25
N VAL A 4 -1.93 -47.40 -8.71
CA VAL A 4 -3.30 -47.25 -8.20
C VAL A 4 -3.63 -45.75 -8.16
N CYS A 5 -4.31 -45.25 -9.20
CA CYS A 5 -5.31 -44.22 -9.01
C CYS A 5 -6.19 -44.18 -10.26
N ASN A 6 -7.28 -44.92 -10.21
CA ASN A 6 -8.36 -44.85 -11.19
C ASN A 6 -9.66 -44.75 -10.39
N GLN A 7 -10.01 -43.52 -9.99
CA GLN A 7 -11.37 -43.17 -9.64
C GLN A 7 -11.78 -42.03 -10.55
N LYS A 8 -12.75 -42.33 -11.41
CA LYS A 8 -13.46 -41.38 -12.26
C LYS A 8 -14.35 -40.54 -11.36
N HIS A 9 -14.10 -39.23 -11.32
CA HIS A 9 -15.14 -38.26 -11.00
C HIS A 9 -15.50 -37.51 -12.28
N ASP A 10 -16.79 -37.58 -12.59
CA ASP A 10 -17.48 -36.84 -13.62
C ASP A 10 -17.80 -35.46 -13.02
N ASP A 11 -17.20 -34.41 -13.56
CA ASP A 11 -17.57 -33.02 -13.32
C ASP A 11 -17.29 -32.25 -14.61
N SER A 12 -18.34 -32.04 -15.41
CA SER A 12 -18.33 -31.15 -16.56
C SER A 12 -18.26 -29.70 -16.08
N LEU A 13 -17.07 -29.24 -15.72
CA LEU A 13 -16.72 -27.82 -15.72
C LEU A 13 -16.21 -27.48 -17.12
N GLU A 14 -17.01 -26.74 -17.90
CA GLU A 14 -16.53 -26.10 -19.12
C GLU A 14 -15.47 -25.05 -18.73
N ILE A 15 -14.21 -25.47 -18.81
CA ILE A 15 -13.07 -24.57 -18.77
C ILE A 15 -13.06 -23.87 -20.13
N HIS A 16 -13.50 -22.62 -20.21
CA HIS A 16 -13.23 -21.82 -21.38
C HIS A 16 -11.71 -21.67 -21.51
N GLU A 17 -11.12 -22.34 -22.51
CA GLU A 17 -9.73 -22.10 -22.90
C GLU A 17 -9.57 -20.62 -23.26
N VAL A 18 -8.93 -19.86 -22.38
CA VAL A 18 -8.44 -18.52 -22.72
C VAL A 18 -7.31 -18.76 -23.71
N SER A 19 -7.64 -18.59 -24.99
CA SER A 19 -6.69 -18.69 -26.10
C SER A 19 -5.51 -17.75 -25.86
N SER A 20 -4.36 -18.30 -25.45
CA SER A 20 -3.09 -17.58 -25.44
C SER A 20 -2.46 -17.64 -26.84
N THR A 21 -3.19 -17.16 -27.85
CA THR A 21 -2.58 -16.99 -29.18
C THR A 21 -1.62 -15.79 -29.07
N PRO A 22 -0.32 -15.94 -29.39
CA PRO A 22 0.55 -14.80 -29.51
C PRO A 22 -0.06 -13.85 -30.55
N ILE A 23 -0.26 -12.58 -30.19
CA ILE A 23 -0.74 -11.57 -31.13
C ILE A 23 0.28 -11.52 -32.26
N ASN A 24 -0.12 -12.02 -33.44
CA ASN A 24 0.67 -11.85 -34.64
C ASN A 24 0.59 -10.37 -35.00
N VAL A 25 1.64 -9.63 -34.68
CA VAL A 25 1.70 -8.18 -34.91
C VAL A 25 1.87 -7.96 -36.41
N ASP A 26 0.77 -8.01 -37.15
CA ASP A 26 0.72 -7.46 -38.49
C ASP A 26 1.21 -6.01 -38.41
N LYS A 27 2.29 -5.71 -39.12
CA LYS A 27 2.96 -4.41 -39.17
C LYS A 27 2.14 -3.38 -39.96
N ALA A 28 0.82 -3.39 -39.83
CA ALA A 28 0.00 -2.25 -40.19
C ALA A 28 0.18 -1.18 -39.11
N THR A 29 0.66 -0.01 -39.50
CA THR A 29 0.79 1.17 -38.64
C THR A 29 -0.60 1.70 -38.29
N VAL A 30 -1.26 1.08 -37.31
CA VAL A 30 -2.35 1.73 -36.58
C VAL A 30 -1.74 2.91 -35.84
N ASP A 31 -2.13 4.13 -36.20
CA ASP A 31 -1.80 5.33 -35.45
C ASP A 31 -2.63 5.35 -34.17
N TYR A 32 -2.05 4.85 -33.08
CA TYR A 32 -2.69 4.79 -31.76
C TYR A 32 -2.80 6.16 -31.07
N PHE A 33 -2.08 7.18 -31.54
CA PHE A 33 -1.88 8.43 -30.80
C PHE A 33 -2.43 9.66 -31.52
N GLY A 34 -2.74 9.54 -32.81
CA GLY A 34 -3.26 10.64 -33.63
C GLY A 34 -2.21 11.74 -33.87
N GLU A 35 -2.49 12.64 -34.82
CA GLU A 35 -1.56 13.73 -35.16
C GLU A 35 -1.55 14.91 -34.15
N LYS A 36 -2.54 15.01 -33.26
CA LYS A 36 -2.70 16.15 -32.32
C LYS A 36 -2.88 15.68 -30.87
N MET A 37 -1.83 15.84 -30.06
CA MET A 37 -1.86 15.56 -28.63
C MET A 37 -2.22 16.82 -27.84
N ARG A 38 -3.26 16.76 -27.00
CA ARG A 38 -3.54 17.81 -26.02
C ARG A 38 -2.61 17.64 -24.82
N LEU A 39 -1.78 18.64 -24.57
CA LEU A 39 -0.75 18.57 -23.53
C LEU A 39 -1.30 18.84 -22.12
N ALA A 40 -2.33 19.69 -22.01
CA ALA A 40 -2.99 20.05 -20.77
C ALA A 40 -4.42 20.52 -21.04
N THR A 41 -5.26 20.47 -20.00
CA THR A 41 -6.55 21.16 -19.97
C THR A 41 -6.52 22.34 -19.01
N PHE A 42 -7.39 23.31 -19.23
CA PHE A 42 -7.59 24.49 -18.40
C PHE A 42 -9.05 24.59 -18.00
N THR A 43 -9.34 25.15 -16.81
CA THR A 43 -10.72 25.30 -16.33
C THR A 43 -11.62 26.12 -17.27
N GLN A 44 -11.01 26.98 -18.10
CA GLN A 44 -11.71 27.86 -19.04
C GLN A 44 -11.93 27.24 -20.42
N ASP A 45 -11.40 26.04 -20.66
CA ASP A 45 -11.55 25.37 -21.94
C ASP A 45 -13.03 25.01 -22.17
N ILE A 46 -13.57 25.42 -23.33
CA ILE A 46 -15.00 25.34 -23.65
C ILE A 46 -15.49 23.89 -23.81
N ASP A 47 -14.57 22.97 -24.11
CA ASP A 47 -14.87 21.57 -24.37
C ASP A 47 -14.79 20.68 -23.12
N ILE A 48 -14.53 21.25 -21.94
CA ILE A 48 -14.48 20.50 -20.68
C ILE A 48 -15.89 20.14 -20.22
N ASP A 49 -16.09 18.86 -19.96
CA ASP A 49 -17.36 18.27 -19.54
C ASP A 49 -17.07 17.12 -18.55
N ALA A 50 -16.35 17.46 -17.48
CA ALA A 50 -15.85 16.49 -16.52
C ALA A 50 -16.99 15.70 -15.88
N ILE A 51 -16.82 14.38 -15.75
CA ILE A 51 -17.78 13.53 -15.06
C ILE A 51 -17.86 13.95 -13.58
N PRO A 52 -19.06 14.21 -13.02
CA PRO A 52 -19.20 14.65 -11.64
C PRO A 52 -18.55 13.68 -10.64
N LEU A 53 -17.87 14.24 -9.63
CA LEU A 53 -17.24 13.49 -8.55
C LEU A 53 -17.38 14.25 -7.22
N GLU A 54 -18.18 13.70 -6.31
CA GLU A 54 -18.42 14.22 -4.97
C GLU A 54 -17.79 13.29 -3.93
N TRP A 55 -16.55 13.59 -3.52
CA TRP A 55 -15.67 12.65 -2.79
C TRP A 55 -16.32 11.98 -1.57
N SER A 56 -17.06 12.76 -0.76
CA SER A 56 -17.67 12.33 0.50
C SER A 56 -19.16 12.00 0.38
N ALA A 57 -19.67 11.73 -0.83
CA ALA A 57 -21.06 11.34 -1.00
C ALA A 57 -21.35 9.97 -0.35
N THR A 58 -22.55 9.84 0.21
CA THR A 58 -22.97 8.65 0.97
C THR A 58 -23.28 7.42 0.12
N THR A 59 -23.49 7.59 -1.19
CA THR A 59 -23.76 6.48 -2.10
C THR A 59 -22.82 6.54 -3.29
N ALA A 60 -22.47 5.38 -3.84
CA ALA A 60 -21.62 5.31 -5.02
C ALA A 60 -22.22 6.11 -6.21
N ALA A 61 -23.54 6.02 -6.42
CA ALA A 61 -24.22 6.77 -7.48
C ALA A 61 -24.09 8.29 -7.31
N ALA A 62 -24.22 8.81 -6.09
CA ALA A 62 -24.05 10.24 -5.80
C ALA A 62 -22.57 10.68 -5.83
N ARG A 63 -21.65 9.78 -5.46
CA ARG A 63 -20.21 10.04 -5.49
C ARG A 63 -19.71 10.20 -6.91
N GLY A 64 -20.07 9.28 -7.79
CA GLY A 64 -19.47 9.17 -9.13
C GLY A 64 -18.10 8.46 -9.13
N PRO A 65 -17.62 8.06 -10.32
CA PRO A 65 -16.35 7.36 -10.48
C PRO A 65 -15.14 8.30 -10.47
N VAL A 66 -13.99 7.76 -10.07
CA VAL A 66 -12.68 8.37 -10.34
C VAL A 66 -12.31 8.07 -11.78
N VAL A 67 -12.22 9.11 -12.62
CA VAL A 67 -11.94 9.01 -14.05
C VAL A 67 -10.68 9.79 -14.33
N VAL A 68 -9.59 9.07 -14.54
CA VAL A 68 -8.34 9.62 -15.10
C VAL A 68 -8.37 9.54 -16.61
N SER A 69 -7.54 10.33 -17.27
CA SER A 69 -7.44 10.33 -18.73
C SER A 69 -6.67 9.10 -19.27
N LYS A 70 -7.31 8.27 -20.11
CA LYS A 70 -6.61 7.24 -20.92
C LYS A 70 -7.13 7.07 -22.37
N TYR A 71 -8.12 7.90 -22.73
CA TYR A 71 -8.75 8.17 -24.03
C TYR A 71 -9.54 7.07 -24.77
N LYS A 72 -10.88 7.23 -24.79
CA LYS A 72 -11.73 7.04 -26.01
C LYS A 72 -12.60 8.28 -26.38
N LYS A 73 -12.72 9.31 -25.52
CA LYS A 73 -13.26 10.67 -25.85
C LYS A 73 -12.36 11.85 -25.48
N GLY A 74 -11.07 11.62 -25.22
CA GLY A 74 -10.16 12.72 -24.93
C GLY A 74 -10.19 13.20 -23.47
N MET A 75 -9.44 14.26 -23.22
CA MET A 75 -9.12 14.84 -21.91
C MET A 75 -10.29 15.67 -21.35
N ALA A 76 -11.43 15.68 -22.02
CA ALA A 76 -12.58 16.53 -21.66
C ALA A 76 -13.37 16.02 -20.44
N LYS A 77 -13.40 14.69 -20.24
CA LYS A 77 -14.29 14.02 -19.28
C LYS A 77 -13.64 13.69 -17.93
N HIS A 78 -12.31 13.78 -17.82
CA HIS A 78 -11.60 13.36 -16.62
C HIS A 78 -11.89 14.29 -15.44
N ASN A 79 -11.94 13.70 -14.24
CA ASN A 79 -12.19 14.38 -12.97
C ASN A 79 -11.09 14.10 -11.94
N ALA A 80 -10.02 13.40 -12.36
CA ALA A 80 -8.84 13.10 -11.57
C ALA A 80 -7.57 13.27 -12.40
N ILE A 81 -6.54 13.86 -11.80
CA ILE A 81 -5.21 14.06 -12.39
C ILE A 81 -4.40 12.76 -12.25
N GLY A 82 -3.49 12.48 -13.17
CA GLY A 82 -2.58 11.34 -13.08
C GLY A 82 -3.06 10.12 -13.85
N ALA A 83 -2.82 8.91 -13.31
CA ALA A 83 -3.16 7.67 -13.97
C ALA A 83 -3.52 6.55 -12.98
N HIS A 84 -4.37 5.61 -13.40
CA HIS A 84 -4.65 4.38 -12.64
C HIS A 84 -3.43 3.46 -12.61
N ALA A 85 -3.42 2.50 -11.67
CA ALA A 85 -2.36 1.50 -11.46
C ALA A 85 -1.05 2.03 -10.86
N GLY A 86 -1.06 3.22 -10.24
CA GLY A 86 0.10 3.79 -9.56
C GLY A 86 1.38 3.77 -10.42
N PRO A 87 2.51 3.21 -9.95
CA PRO A 87 3.77 3.17 -10.69
C PRO A 87 3.70 2.25 -11.92
N TYR A 88 2.73 1.32 -11.97
CA TYR A 88 2.53 0.43 -13.12
C TYR A 88 1.91 1.12 -14.32
N SER A 89 1.39 2.35 -14.16
CA SER A 89 0.89 3.18 -15.27
C SER A 89 1.95 3.40 -16.35
N ILE A 90 3.22 3.59 -15.95
CA ILE A 90 4.34 3.79 -16.88
C ILE A 90 4.67 2.50 -17.63
N TYR A 91 4.72 1.36 -16.94
CA TYR A 91 4.91 0.06 -17.60
C TYR A 91 3.78 -0.26 -18.57
N HIS A 92 2.54 0.03 -18.19
CA HIS A 92 1.40 -0.08 -19.10
C HIS A 92 1.58 0.82 -20.33
N ALA A 93 2.08 2.05 -20.17
CA ALA A 93 2.36 2.92 -21.31
C ALA A 93 3.42 2.32 -22.24
N LEU A 94 4.47 1.69 -21.69
CA LEU A 94 5.47 0.95 -22.47
C LEU A 94 4.87 -0.24 -23.21
N SER A 95 3.96 -1.00 -22.59
CA SER A 95 3.24 -2.12 -23.24
C SER A 95 2.35 -1.66 -24.38
N VAL A 96 1.70 -0.49 -24.25
CA VAL A 96 0.93 0.12 -25.34
C VAL A 96 1.86 0.58 -26.47
N ALA A 97 2.93 1.30 -26.14
CA ALA A 97 3.90 1.78 -27.12
C ALA A 97 4.59 0.64 -27.89
N SER A 98 4.87 -0.48 -27.22
CA SER A 98 5.43 -1.69 -27.82
C SER A 98 4.38 -2.57 -28.52
N LYS A 99 3.10 -2.16 -28.53
CA LYS A 99 1.96 -2.87 -29.12
C LYS A 99 1.69 -4.26 -28.51
N GLN A 100 2.19 -4.51 -27.30
CA GLN A 100 1.85 -5.71 -26.52
C GLN A 100 0.47 -5.59 -25.88
N LEU A 101 -0.01 -4.37 -25.68
CA LEU A 101 -1.34 -4.09 -25.17
C LEU A 101 -2.07 -3.14 -26.12
N ASP A 102 -3.25 -3.54 -26.58
CA ASP A 102 -4.12 -2.67 -27.37
C ASP A 102 -4.68 -1.55 -26.47
N LEU A 103 -4.53 -0.30 -26.91
CA LEU A 103 -5.07 0.88 -26.22
C LEU A 103 -6.61 0.79 -26.08
N ASN A 104 -7.28 0.14 -27.03
CA ASN A 104 -8.73 -0.01 -27.05
C ASN A 104 -9.25 -1.24 -26.31
N HIS A 105 -8.34 -2.06 -25.74
CA HIS A 105 -8.71 -3.27 -25.02
C HIS A 105 -9.69 -2.95 -23.88
N GLU A 106 -10.83 -3.62 -23.90
CA GLU A 106 -11.81 -3.57 -22.84
C GLU A 106 -11.58 -4.78 -21.91
N PRO A 107 -11.20 -4.54 -20.64
CA PRO A 107 -10.98 -5.63 -19.71
C PRO A 107 -12.30 -6.35 -19.41
N ASP A 108 -12.25 -7.69 -19.43
CA ASP A 108 -13.34 -8.53 -18.96
C ASP A 108 -13.24 -8.74 -17.45
N TYR A 109 -14.21 -8.22 -16.71
CA TYR A 109 -14.31 -8.37 -15.25
C TYR A 109 -15.28 -9.49 -14.83
N THR A 110 -15.73 -10.33 -15.76
CA THR A 110 -16.53 -11.52 -15.44
C THR A 110 -15.78 -12.40 -14.44
N ASN A 111 -16.46 -12.80 -13.35
CA ASN A 111 -15.89 -13.57 -12.24
C ASN A 111 -14.69 -12.92 -11.51
N ALA A 112 -14.43 -11.62 -11.70
CA ALA A 112 -13.38 -10.89 -11.00
C ALA A 112 -13.85 -10.20 -9.70
N HIS A 113 -15.08 -10.47 -9.25
CA HIS A 113 -15.66 -9.88 -8.04
C HIS A 113 -14.83 -10.23 -6.80
N PRO A 114 -14.75 -9.35 -5.80
CA PRO A 114 -14.19 -9.67 -4.50
C PRO A 114 -14.80 -10.95 -3.91
N PRO A 115 -13.99 -11.87 -3.33
CA PRO A 115 -14.49 -13.07 -2.68
C PRO A 115 -15.21 -12.78 -1.35
N PHE A 116 -15.13 -11.54 -0.88
CA PHE A 116 -15.81 -11.03 0.30
C PHE A 116 -16.35 -9.63 -0.02
N ASN A 117 -17.64 -9.41 0.26
CA ASN A 117 -18.29 -8.13 0.06
C ASN A 117 -18.17 -7.29 1.33
N PHE A 118 -17.23 -6.34 1.36
CA PHE A 118 -17.08 -5.44 2.50
C PHE A 118 -18.28 -4.49 2.58
N PRO A 119 -18.99 -4.45 3.71
CA PRO A 119 -20.06 -3.48 3.88
C PRO A 119 -19.47 -2.08 3.90
N GLN A 120 -20.19 -1.14 3.30
CA GLN A 120 -19.84 0.28 3.36
C GLN A 120 -19.80 0.74 4.82
N GLN A 121 -18.70 1.37 5.20
CA GLN A 121 -18.50 1.94 6.53
C GLN A 121 -18.90 3.43 6.52
N GLU A 122 -19.29 3.97 7.67
CA GLU A 122 -19.65 5.39 7.81
C GLU A 122 -18.51 6.30 7.31
N GLN A 123 -17.28 5.90 7.66
CA GLN A 123 -16.03 6.57 7.33
C GLN A 123 -15.78 6.73 5.82
N TRP A 124 -16.42 5.93 4.96
CA TRP A 124 -16.29 6.06 3.50
C TRP A 124 -16.89 7.37 2.97
N SER A 125 -17.88 7.91 3.68
CA SER A 125 -18.56 9.15 3.36
C SER A 125 -18.28 10.30 4.34
N THR A 126 -17.59 10.04 5.45
CA THR A 126 -17.24 11.09 6.40
C THR A 126 -16.09 11.95 5.86
N PRO A 127 -16.28 13.28 5.68
CA PRO A 127 -15.23 14.15 5.18
C PRO A 127 -13.94 14.05 6.00
N GLY A 128 -12.80 13.94 5.31
CA GLY A 128 -11.48 13.88 5.93
C GLY A 128 -11.06 12.52 6.49
N LYS A 129 -11.97 11.55 6.66
CA LYS A 129 -11.63 10.20 7.18
C LYS A 129 -10.84 9.34 6.20
N ILE A 130 -11.19 9.39 4.92
CA ILE A 130 -10.44 8.74 3.83
C ILE A 130 -10.10 9.80 2.79
N VAL A 131 -8.81 9.99 2.51
CA VAL A 131 -8.32 11.04 1.59
C VAL A 131 -7.23 10.56 0.64
N SER A 132 -6.75 9.32 0.76
CA SER A 132 -5.60 8.78 0.01
C SER A 132 -5.88 7.43 -0.67
N MET A 133 -7.13 6.96 -0.63
CA MET A 133 -7.62 5.80 -1.39
C MET A 133 -9.08 6.00 -1.81
N ASP A 134 -9.52 5.30 -2.86
CA ASP A 134 -10.91 5.29 -3.31
C ASP A 134 -11.76 4.33 -2.45
N PRO A 135 -12.76 4.81 -1.69
CA PRO A 135 -13.60 3.94 -0.87
C PRO A 135 -14.39 2.88 -1.67
N PHE A 136 -14.76 3.18 -2.92
CA PHE A 136 -15.51 2.29 -3.80
C PHE A 136 -14.61 1.55 -4.80
N GLY A 137 -13.29 1.74 -4.71
CA GLY A 137 -12.29 1.27 -5.69
C GLY A 137 -12.33 -0.22 -6.02
N HIS A 138 -12.85 -1.05 -5.11
CA HIS A 138 -12.96 -2.50 -5.24
C HIS A 138 -14.18 -2.98 -6.02
N MET A 139 -15.18 -2.11 -6.21
CA MET A 139 -16.42 -2.43 -6.92
C MET A 139 -16.65 -1.59 -8.18
N VAL A 140 -15.69 -0.72 -8.52
CA VAL A 140 -15.77 0.23 -9.64
C VAL A 140 -16.28 -0.38 -10.94
N PRO A 141 -15.76 -1.53 -11.43
CA PRO A 141 -16.24 -2.12 -12.69
C PRO A 141 -17.74 -2.40 -12.74
N TRP A 142 -18.32 -2.84 -11.63
CA TRP A 142 -19.71 -3.26 -11.54
C TRP A 142 -20.66 -2.13 -11.20
N ILE A 143 -20.18 -1.12 -10.45
CA ILE A 143 -20.98 0.06 -10.10
C ILE A 143 -21.04 1.05 -11.27
N TYR A 144 -19.90 1.28 -11.95
CA TYR A 144 -19.76 2.35 -12.94
C TYR A 144 -19.58 1.85 -14.38
N GLY A 145 -19.73 0.54 -14.63
CA GLY A 145 -19.57 -0.04 -15.97
C GLY A 145 -20.49 0.58 -17.03
N ASP A 146 -21.74 0.90 -16.68
CA ASP A 146 -22.67 1.57 -17.59
C ASP A 146 -22.28 3.03 -17.87
N ILE A 147 -21.72 3.73 -16.87
CA ILE A 147 -21.18 5.09 -17.04
C ILE A 147 -19.96 5.04 -17.95
N ALA A 148 -19.04 4.10 -17.74
CA ALA A 148 -17.85 3.91 -18.57
C ALA A 148 -18.23 3.74 -20.06
N LYS A 149 -19.21 2.87 -20.34
CA LYS A 149 -19.73 2.63 -21.71
C LYS A 149 -20.43 3.85 -22.29
N LYS A 150 -21.35 4.47 -21.52
CA LYS A 150 -22.15 5.62 -21.98
C LYS A 150 -21.28 6.85 -22.28
N GLU A 151 -20.36 7.17 -21.37
CA GLU A 151 -19.49 8.34 -21.49
C GLU A 151 -18.25 8.06 -22.36
N ASN A 152 -18.02 6.80 -22.73
CA ASN A 152 -16.87 6.33 -23.50
C ASN A 152 -15.53 6.70 -22.83
N VAL A 153 -15.43 6.36 -21.55
CA VAL A 153 -14.26 6.59 -20.69
C VAL A 153 -13.77 5.29 -20.08
N ASP A 154 -12.48 5.25 -19.75
CA ASP A 154 -11.86 4.13 -19.06
C ASP A 154 -11.96 4.36 -17.54
N ILE A 155 -12.64 3.47 -16.83
CA ILE A 155 -12.80 3.52 -15.38
C ILE A 155 -12.26 2.21 -14.81
N LYS A 156 -11.14 2.28 -14.08
CA LYS A 156 -10.46 1.08 -13.57
C LYS A 156 -10.63 0.94 -12.06
N PRO A 157 -10.67 -0.31 -11.54
CA PRO A 157 -10.59 -0.52 -10.11
C PRO A 157 -9.24 -0.02 -9.61
N THR A 158 -9.25 0.59 -8.43
CA THR A 158 -8.06 1.01 -7.69
C THR A 158 -7.87 0.16 -6.44
N MET A 159 -8.71 -0.87 -6.26
CA MET A 159 -8.59 -1.84 -5.20
C MET A 159 -9.02 -3.20 -5.70
N SER A 160 -8.39 -4.26 -5.21
CA SER A 160 -8.79 -5.63 -5.48
C SER A 160 -8.58 -6.50 -4.25
N ILE A 161 -9.46 -7.48 -4.06
CA ILE A 161 -9.50 -8.34 -2.87
C ILE A 161 -9.42 -9.79 -3.35
N THR A 162 -8.61 -10.59 -2.67
CA THR A 162 -8.52 -12.03 -2.94
C THR A 162 -8.24 -12.82 -1.68
N LYS A 163 -8.40 -14.16 -1.74
CA LYS A 163 -7.95 -15.07 -0.68
C LYS A 163 -6.66 -15.75 -1.11
N ALA A 164 -5.78 -16.00 -0.15
CA ALA A 164 -4.51 -16.62 -0.43
C ALA A 164 -3.97 -17.38 0.78
N VAL A 165 -3.05 -18.30 0.51
CA VAL A 165 -2.25 -18.98 1.51
C VAL A 165 -0.84 -18.39 1.47
N LEU A 166 -0.31 -18.01 2.62
CA LEU A 166 1.07 -17.56 2.80
C LEU A 166 1.93 -18.72 3.25
N SER A 167 3.07 -18.92 2.61
CA SER A 167 4.11 -19.85 3.06
C SER A 167 5.39 -19.05 3.30
N ILE A 168 5.80 -18.96 4.57
CA ILE A 168 6.93 -18.14 5.00
C ILE A 168 7.83 -19.01 5.90
N PRO A 169 9.14 -19.15 5.60
CA PRO A 169 10.03 -20.04 6.34
C PRO A 169 10.02 -19.83 7.85
N GLU A 170 10.00 -18.58 8.31
CA GLU A 170 10.01 -18.26 9.74
C GLU A 170 8.72 -18.68 10.44
N ILE A 171 7.59 -18.66 9.74
CA ILE A 171 6.32 -19.13 10.31
C ILE A 171 6.37 -20.65 10.50
N LYS A 172 6.98 -21.37 9.55
CA LYS A 172 7.24 -22.80 9.70
C LYS A 172 8.14 -23.09 10.91
N GLU A 173 9.18 -22.30 11.14
CA GLU A 173 10.02 -22.43 12.33
C GLU A 173 9.24 -22.19 13.62
N GLU A 174 8.37 -21.18 13.66
CA GLU A 174 7.52 -20.92 14.83
C GLU A 174 6.54 -22.07 15.12
N VAL A 175 6.03 -22.73 14.07
CA VAL A 175 5.25 -23.96 14.23
C VAL A 175 6.09 -25.11 14.78
N GLN A 176 7.30 -25.31 14.25
CA GLN A 176 8.22 -26.35 14.73
C GLN A 176 8.67 -26.15 16.18
N ARG A 177 8.82 -24.88 16.60
CA ARG A 177 9.12 -24.51 18.00
C ARG A 177 7.92 -24.67 18.94
N GLY A 178 6.71 -24.85 18.39
CA GLY A 178 5.46 -24.92 19.16
C GLY A 178 4.92 -23.55 19.60
N ASN A 179 5.47 -22.46 19.07
CA ASN A 179 5.00 -21.09 19.36
C ASN A 179 3.72 -20.73 18.60
N LEU A 180 3.45 -21.43 17.49
CA LEU A 180 2.25 -21.32 16.69
C LEU A 180 1.70 -22.72 16.42
N ILE A 181 0.43 -22.98 16.74
CA ILE A 181 -0.16 -24.32 16.66
C ILE A 181 -1.10 -24.38 15.45
N PRO A 182 -0.95 -25.34 14.52
CA PRO A 182 -1.89 -25.50 13.42
C PRO A 182 -3.32 -25.75 13.91
N ASP A 183 -4.28 -24.98 13.40
CA ASP A 183 -5.70 -25.08 13.73
C ASP A 183 -6.56 -25.48 12.51
N GLY A 184 -5.93 -25.65 11.35
CA GLY A 184 -6.59 -25.99 10.08
C GLY A 184 -7.43 -24.85 9.49
N LYS A 185 -7.39 -23.65 10.09
CA LYS A 185 -8.21 -22.49 9.69
C LYS A 185 -7.36 -21.26 9.39
N ILE A 186 -6.61 -20.79 10.38
CA ILE A 186 -5.68 -19.67 10.24
C ILE A 186 -4.31 -20.21 9.87
N VAL A 187 -3.84 -21.20 10.62
CA VAL A 187 -2.56 -21.91 10.39
C VAL A 187 -2.93 -23.32 9.95
N LEU A 188 -2.77 -23.58 8.66
CA LEU A 188 -3.40 -24.69 7.98
C LEU A 188 -2.75 -26.04 8.29
N ASN A 189 -1.44 -26.06 8.51
CA ASN A 189 -0.67 -27.29 8.67
C ASN A 189 0.71 -27.06 9.33
N ASP A 190 1.43 -28.16 9.55
CA ASP A 190 2.76 -28.19 10.15
C ASP A 190 3.86 -27.51 9.29
N GLN A 191 3.53 -27.09 8.05
CA GLN A 191 4.43 -26.28 7.22
C GLN A 191 4.28 -24.78 7.49
N GLY A 192 3.41 -24.36 8.42
CA GLY A 192 3.21 -22.95 8.75
C GLY A 192 2.51 -22.17 7.64
N GLU A 193 1.74 -22.85 6.79
CA GLU A 193 0.92 -22.19 5.78
C GLU A 193 -0.24 -21.44 6.44
N MET A 194 -0.39 -20.14 6.14
CA MET A 194 -1.42 -19.31 6.76
C MET A 194 -2.47 -18.85 5.75
N ALA A 195 -3.74 -19.09 6.02
CA ALA A 195 -4.83 -18.54 5.22
C ALA A 195 -5.04 -17.06 5.56
N CYS A 196 -5.21 -16.24 4.52
CA CYS A 196 -5.49 -14.82 4.68
C CYS A 196 -6.39 -14.27 3.56
N THR A 197 -7.06 -13.16 3.87
CA THR A 197 -7.66 -12.28 2.87
C THR A 197 -6.68 -11.16 2.57
N LYS A 198 -6.41 -10.88 1.29
CA LYS A 198 -5.50 -9.84 0.84
C LYS A 198 -6.27 -8.74 0.13
N ILE A 199 -5.89 -7.50 0.39
CA ILE A 199 -6.45 -6.31 -0.26
C ILE A 199 -5.29 -5.52 -0.85
N ALA A 200 -5.26 -5.35 -2.16
CA ALA A 200 -4.34 -4.45 -2.84
C ALA A 200 -5.06 -3.11 -3.09
N VAL A 201 -4.40 -2.00 -2.79
CA VAL A 201 -4.95 -0.65 -2.93
C VAL A 201 -3.95 0.25 -3.65
N ASP A 202 -4.38 0.82 -4.77
CA ASP A 202 -3.69 1.91 -5.45
C ASP A 202 -4.05 3.26 -4.80
N PRO A 203 -3.09 4.19 -4.69
CA PRO A 203 -3.33 5.48 -4.08
C PRO A 203 -4.24 6.37 -4.94
N VAL A 204 -5.25 6.96 -4.31
CA VAL A 204 -6.16 7.95 -4.92
C VAL A 204 -6.36 9.08 -3.92
N TRP A 205 -5.79 10.24 -4.21
CA TRP A 205 -5.70 11.35 -3.28
C TRP A 205 -6.80 12.38 -3.52
N HIS A 206 -7.59 12.67 -2.49
CA HIS A 206 -8.41 13.86 -2.40
C HIS A 206 -7.53 15.03 -1.93
N LEU A 207 -7.11 15.88 -2.86
CA LEU A 207 -6.12 16.94 -2.65
C LEU A 207 -6.45 17.89 -1.47
N PRO A 208 -7.70 18.36 -1.29
CA PRO A 208 -8.06 19.17 -0.13
C PRO A 208 -7.83 18.43 1.19
N GLY A 209 -8.20 17.15 1.25
CA GLY A 209 -8.05 16.31 2.44
C GLY A 209 -6.59 15.99 2.76
N VAL A 210 -5.78 15.70 1.74
CA VAL A 210 -4.32 15.51 1.90
C VAL A 210 -3.66 16.79 2.40
N ALA A 211 -3.99 17.95 1.81
CA ALA A 211 -3.44 19.24 2.24
C ALA A 211 -3.78 19.56 3.70
N GLN A 212 -5.02 19.29 4.11
CA GLN A 212 -5.47 19.45 5.50
C GLN A 212 -4.65 18.58 6.46
N ARG A 213 -4.40 17.31 6.12
CA ARG A 213 -3.61 16.39 6.97
C ARG A 213 -2.15 16.80 7.09
N LEU A 214 -1.60 17.39 6.03
CA LEU A 214 -0.25 17.92 6.02
C LEU A 214 -0.15 19.34 6.61
N ASN A 215 -1.28 19.90 7.08
CA ASN A 215 -1.36 21.25 7.63
C ASN A 215 -0.81 22.34 6.68
N ILE A 216 -1.14 22.22 5.39
CA ILE A 216 -0.78 23.18 4.34
C ILE A 216 -2.01 23.54 3.49
N SER A 217 -1.92 24.60 2.69
CA SER A 217 -2.98 24.90 1.74
C SER A 217 -2.97 23.93 0.55
N GLU A 218 -4.14 23.71 -0.05
CA GLU A 218 -4.26 22.92 -1.30
C GLU A 218 -3.39 23.50 -2.42
N ALA A 219 -3.26 24.83 -2.48
CA ALA A 219 -2.44 25.52 -3.47
C ALA A 219 -0.94 25.26 -3.28
N GLU A 220 -0.45 25.23 -2.03
CA GLU A 220 0.94 24.87 -1.72
C GLU A 220 1.22 23.41 -2.06
N LEU A 221 0.32 22.49 -1.68
CA LEU A 221 0.44 21.07 -2.02
C LEU A 221 0.58 20.89 -3.54
N ARG A 222 -0.32 21.49 -4.33
CA ARG A 222 -0.30 21.41 -5.79
C ARG A 222 0.98 21.97 -6.41
N LYS A 223 1.44 23.12 -5.93
CA LYS A 223 2.69 23.74 -6.41
C LYS A 223 3.89 22.87 -6.11
N ALA A 224 3.99 22.33 -4.88
CA ALA A 224 5.06 21.42 -4.49
C ALA A 224 5.05 20.16 -5.37
N LEU A 225 3.89 19.49 -5.51
CA LEU A 225 3.74 18.33 -6.38
C LEU A 225 4.15 18.64 -7.83
N PHE A 226 3.73 19.77 -8.38
CA PHE A 226 4.06 20.14 -9.76
C PHE A 226 5.54 20.46 -9.94
N GLN A 227 6.13 21.26 -9.06
CA GLN A 227 7.52 21.70 -9.18
C GLN A 227 8.51 20.57 -8.90
N ASP A 228 8.26 19.77 -7.85
CA ASP A 228 9.17 18.70 -7.43
C ASP A 228 9.11 17.48 -8.36
N THR A 229 7.99 17.28 -9.08
CA THR A 229 7.90 16.29 -10.18
C THR A 229 8.33 16.84 -11.53
N ASN A 230 9.07 17.96 -11.56
CA ASN A 230 9.56 18.57 -12.79
C ASN A 230 8.46 18.83 -13.84
N GLY A 231 7.29 19.25 -13.38
CA GLY A 231 6.16 19.65 -14.22
C GLY A 231 5.35 18.50 -14.84
N MET A 232 5.47 17.26 -14.34
CA MET A 232 4.78 16.08 -14.93
C MET A 232 3.26 16.23 -15.09
N TYR A 233 2.59 16.95 -14.20
CA TYR A 233 1.13 17.10 -14.20
C TYR A 233 0.70 18.57 -14.21
N PRO A 234 0.63 19.22 -15.39
CA PRO A 234 0.25 20.63 -15.52
C PRO A 234 -1.11 20.97 -14.88
N GLU A 235 -2.04 20.02 -14.88
CA GLU A 235 -3.38 20.15 -14.33
C GLU A 235 -3.42 20.32 -12.81
N LEU A 236 -2.33 20.01 -12.10
CA LEU A 236 -2.18 20.43 -10.70
C LEU A 236 -2.29 21.95 -10.56
N ILE A 237 -1.87 22.70 -11.58
CA ILE A 237 -1.92 24.16 -11.64
C ILE A 237 -3.08 24.67 -12.50
N SER A 238 -3.31 24.08 -13.68
CA SER A 238 -4.29 24.60 -14.66
C SER A 238 -5.73 24.17 -14.41
N ARG A 239 -5.96 23.15 -13.56
CA ARG A 239 -7.29 22.62 -13.19
C ARG A 239 -7.49 22.58 -11.66
N PRO A 240 -7.55 23.74 -10.98
CA PRO A 240 -7.86 23.79 -9.55
C PRO A 240 -9.26 23.25 -9.20
N ASP A 241 -10.14 23.12 -10.20
CA ASP A 241 -11.47 22.50 -10.08
C ASP A 241 -11.40 20.97 -9.89
N ILE A 242 -10.36 20.29 -10.39
CA ILE A 242 -10.19 18.84 -10.18
C ILE A 242 -9.59 18.59 -8.80
N LYS A 243 -10.34 17.95 -7.89
CA LYS A 243 -9.92 17.72 -6.50
C LYS A 243 -9.25 16.38 -6.24
N VAL A 244 -9.09 15.53 -7.25
CA VAL A 244 -8.54 14.18 -7.10
C VAL A 244 -7.25 14.02 -7.91
N PHE A 245 -6.27 13.33 -7.33
CA PHE A 245 -5.00 12.99 -7.95
C PHE A 245 -4.69 11.51 -7.73
N CYS A 246 -4.35 10.80 -8.80
CA CYS A 246 -3.90 9.41 -8.79
C CYS A 246 -2.37 9.40 -8.98
N PRO A 247 -1.58 9.53 -7.91
CA PRO A 247 -0.12 9.60 -8.00
C PRO A 247 0.48 8.27 -8.46
N PRO A 248 1.56 8.28 -9.26
CA PRO A 248 2.24 7.07 -9.73
C PRO A 248 3.18 6.48 -8.66
N ILE A 249 2.70 6.34 -7.42
CA ILE A 249 3.49 5.85 -6.27
C ILE A 249 2.99 4.51 -5.76
N GLY A 250 3.84 3.80 -5.02
CA GLY A 250 3.49 2.52 -4.42
C GLY A 250 2.26 2.60 -3.50
N GLY A 251 1.36 1.63 -3.65
CA GLY A 251 0.16 1.49 -2.83
C GLY A 251 0.39 0.75 -1.51
N VAL A 252 -0.70 0.20 -0.98
CA VAL A 252 -0.70 -0.65 0.22
C VAL A 252 -1.31 -2.02 -0.08
N THR A 253 -0.75 -3.05 0.55
CA THR A 253 -1.38 -4.37 0.60
C THR A 253 -1.73 -4.71 2.05
N ALA A 254 -3.01 -4.94 2.36
CA ALA A 254 -3.44 -5.45 3.65
C ALA A 254 -3.59 -6.97 3.62
N TYR A 255 -3.14 -7.63 4.68
CA TYR A 255 -3.28 -9.06 4.94
C TYR A 255 -4.10 -9.24 6.21
N ILE A 256 -5.27 -9.84 6.08
CA ILE A 256 -6.21 -10.09 7.16
C ILE A 256 -6.17 -11.58 7.51
N PHE A 257 -5.91 -11.88 8.77
CA PHE A 257 -6.00 -13.21 9.38
C PHE A 257 -7.23 -13.23 10.28
N GLY A 258 -8.14 -14.18 10.04
CA GLY A 258 -9.45 -14.20 10.67
C GLY A 258 -10.58 -13.84 9.71
N ASP A 259 -11.75 -13.48 10.25
CA ASP A 259 -12.92 -13.09 9.48
C ASP A 259 -12.92 -11.58 9.23
N PRO A 260 -12.82 -11.10 7.97
CA PRO A 260 -12.85 -9.67 7.67
C PRO A 260 -14.11 -8.94 8.16
N SER A 261 -15.22 -9.64 8.36
CA SER A 261 -16.47 -9.05 8.89
C SER A 261 -16.40 -8.71 10.38
N ASP A 262 -15.40 -9.23 11.10
CA ASP A 262 -15.17 -8.98 12.51
C ASP A 262 -14.27 -7.74 12.74
N LEU A 263 -13.61 -7.19 11.71
CA LEU A 263 -12.72 -6.02 11.84
C LEU A 263 -13.38 -4.72 12.36
N PRO A 264 -14.63 -4.39 11.98
CA PRO A 264 -15.32 -3.22 12.53
C PRO A 264 -15.88 -3.43 13.95
N LYS A 265 -15.83 -4.65 14.49
CA LYS A 265 -16.52 -5.01 15.73
C LYS A 265 -15.61 -4.80 16.94
N GLU A 266 -15.99 -3.89 17.83
CA GLU A 266 -15.17 -3.56 19.01
C GLU A 266 -15.08 -4.68 20.06
N ASP A 267 -15.98 -5.67 20.04
CA ASP A 267 -15.91 -6.86 20.89
C ASP A 267 -14.93 -7.92 20.37
N LYS A 268 -14.40 -7.73 19.16
CA LYS A 268 -13.41 -8.60 18.53
C LYS A 268 -12.04 -7.97 18.64
N ARG A 269 -11.11 -8.69 19.27
CA ARG A 269 -9.75 -8.19 19.46
C ARG A 269 -9.00 -8.05 18.14
N LEU A 270 -8.19 -7.00 18.02
CA LEU A 270 -7.38 -6.74 16.84
C LEU A 270 -5.89 -6.58 17.17
N ALA A 271 -5.06 -7.40 16.52
CA ALA A 271 -3.61 -7.20 16.44
C ALA A 271 -3.23 -6.54 15.11
N LEU A 272 -2.62 -5.36 15.16
CA LEU A 272 -2.27 -4.54 14.00
C LEU A 272 -0.75 -4.41 13.85
N ARG A 273 -0.26 -4.67 12.64
CA ARG A 273 1.08 -4.28 12.18
C ARG A 273 0.99 -3.40 10.94
N ILE A 274 1.48 -2.17 11.06
CA ILE A 274 1.73 -1.30 9.89
C ILE A 274 3.21 -1.33 9.55
N HIS A 275 3.51 -1.86 8.38
CA HIS A 275 4.85 -2.13 7.88
C HIS A 275 5.16 -1.22 6.69
N ASP A 276 6.31 -0.55 6.72
CA ASP A 276 6.84 0.17 5.56
C ASP A 276 7.86 -0.74 4.87
N GLU A 277 7.75 -0.86 3.56
CA GLU A 277 8.59 -1.68 2.69
C GLU A 277 10.08 -1.46 2.95
N CYS A 278 10.81 -2.57 3.02
CA CYS A 278 12.26 -2.61 3.06
C CYS A 278 12.74 -3.83 2.28
N SER A 279 12.81 -3.73 0.95
CA SER A 279 13.10 -4.84 0.03
C SER A 279 14.32 -5.66 0.45
N GLY A 280 15.44 -5.01 0.76
CA GLY A 280 16.68 -5.69 1.17
C GLY A 280 16.52 -6.59 2.41
N SER A 281 15.68 -6.22 3.38
CA SER A 281 15.43 -7.04 4.57
C SER A 281 14.26 -7.98 4.35
N ASP A 282 13.12 -7.44 3.89
CA ASP A 282 11.85 -8.15 3.75
C ASP A 282 11.93 -9.27 2.70
N VAL A 283 12.75 -9.14 1.66
CA VAL A 283 12.89 -10.15 0.60
C VAL A 283 14.19 -10.93 0.73
N PHE A 284 15.30 -10.26 1.02
CA PHE A 284 16.65 -10.84 0.95
C PHE A 284 17.32 -11.09 2.30
N LEU A 285 16.60 -10.93 3.42
CA LEU A 285 17.08 -11.23 4.77
C LEU A 285 18.38 -10.46 5.14
N SER A 286 18.52 -9.23 4.65
CA SER A 286 19.62 -8.36 5.09
C SER A 286 19.58 -8.14 6.61
N ASP A 287 20.74 -8.34 7.24
CA ASP A 287 21.00 -8.21 8.68
C ASP A 287 21.26 -6.77 9.14
N ILE A 288 21.29 -5.81 8.22
CA ILE A 288 21.61 -4.40 8.49
C ILE A 288 20.45 -3.69 9.22
N CYS A 289 19.23 -4.19 9.10
CA CYS A 289 18.06 -3.54 9.70
C CYS A 289 17.06 -4.56 10.26
N SER A 290 16.17 -4.06 11.10
CA SER A 290 15.18 -4.85 11.85
C SER A 290 13.87 -5.10 11.11
N CYS A 291 13.72 -4.60 9.87
CA CYS A 291 12.44 -4.58 9.15
C CYS A 291 11.78 -5.96 9.04
N ARG A 292 12.49 -6.97 8.52
CA ARG A 292 11.92 -8.31 8.38
C ARG A 292 11.52 -8.90 9.73
N CYS A 293 12.32 -8.71 10.77
CA CYS A 293 12.02 -9.23 12.11
C CYS A 293 10.68 -8.70 12.62
N TYR A 294 10.41 -7.41 12.40
CA TYR A 294 9.11 -6.84 12.71
C TYR A 294 7.98 -7.35 11.81
N LEU A 295 8.23 -7.59 10.53
CA LEU A 295 7.22 -8.15 9.62
C LEU A 295 6.80 -9.54 10.08
N ILE A 296 7.77 -10.41 10.38
CA ILE A 296 7.54 -11.76 10.90
C ILE A 296 6.85 -11.70 12.26
N PHE A 297 7.33 -10.86 13.19
CA PHE A 297 6.66 -10.65 14.48
C PHE A 297 5.19 -10.23 14.30
N GLY A 298 4.94 -9.29 13.38
CA GLY A 298 3.61 -8.86 13.02
C GLY A 298 2.71 -9.98 12.52
N LEU A 299 3.23 -10.83 11.64
CA LEU A 299 2.50 -11.97 11.07
C LEU A 299 2.19 -13.04 12.12
N VAL A 300 3.14 -13.35 13.01
CA VAL A 300 2.97 -14.34 14.07
C VAL A 300 1.90 -13.90 15.06
N GLU A 301 1.98 -12.66 15.55
CA GLU A 301 0.99 -12.14 16.50
C GLU A 301 -0.38 -11.93 15.86
N ALA A 302 -0.42 -11.52 14.59
CA ALA A 302 -1.66 -11.46 13.81
C ALA A 302 -2.34 -12.84 13.70
N ALA A 303 -1.56 -13.89 13.40
CA ALA A 303 -2.07 -15.25 13.36
C ALA A 303 -2.60 -15.69 14.74
N LYS A 304 -1.82 -15.49 15.82
CA LYS A 304 -2.25 -15.84 17.18
C LYS A 304 -3.54 -15.15 17.60
N GLU A 305 -3.68 -13.84 17.32
CA GLU A 305 -4.89 -13.11 17.67
C GLU A 305 -6.12 -13.64 16.91
N ALA A 306 -5.93 -13.97 15.63
CA ALA A 306 -6.98 -14.61 14.83
C ALA A 306 -7.37 -16.01 15.35
N GLN A 307 -6.40 -16.82 15.77
CA GLN A 307 -6.64 -18.14 16.39
C GLN A 307 -7.42 -18.05 17.70
N ASN A 308 -7.22 -16.97 18.45
CA ASN A 308 -7.93 -16.68 19.71
C ASN A 308 -9.35 -16.12 19.51
N GLY A 309 -9.84 -16.07 18.27
CA GLY A 309 -11.19 -15.63 17.93
C GLY A 309 -11.34 -14.13 17.66
N GLY A 310 -10.21 -13.39 17.59
CA GLY A 310 -10.12 -12.01 17.10
C GLY A 310 -9.70 -11.94 15.64
N ASN A 311 -8.97 -10.88 15.27
CA ASN A 311 -8.37 -10.68 13.96
C ASN A 311 -6.92 -10.22 14.06
N GLY A 312 -6.15 -10.60 13.04
CA GLY A 312 -4.83 -10.06 12.76
C GLY A 312 -4.84 -9.25 11.47
N LEU A 313 -4.22 -8.07 11.48
CA LEU A 313 -4.09 -7.21 10.31
C LEU A 313 -2.64 -6.77 10.13
N VAL A 314 -2.07 -7.06 8.96
CA VAL A 314 -0.76 -6.55 8.54
C VAL A 314 -0.95 -5.68 7.29
N CYS A 315 -0.67 -4.38 7.38
CA CYS A 315 -0.68 -3.47 6.24
C CYS A 315 0.75 -3.20 5.78
N TYR A 316 1.07 -3.58 4.55
CA TYR A 316 2.37 -3.40 3.92
C TYR A 316 2.33 -2.21 2.95
N TYR A 317 2.93 -1.09 3.35
CA TYR A 317 3.03 0.13 2.56
C TYR A 317 4.30 0.13 1.73
N ARG A 318 4.18 0.42 0.44
CA ARG A 318 5.32 0.50 -0.49
C ARG A 318 6.05 1.84 -0.39
N LYS A 319 6.66 2.07 0.77
CA LYS A 319 7.36 3.31 1.19
C LYS A 319 8.84 3.04 1.51
N GLU A 320 9.58 2.50 0.53
CA GLU A 320 10.99 2.16 0.68
C GLU A 320 11.85 3.33 1.17
N GLY A 321 12.80 3.04 2.08
CA GLY A 321 13.80 4.00 2.52
C GLY A 321 13.23 5.25 3.18
N ARG A 322 12.12 5.15 3.94
CA ARG A 322 11.40 6.30 4.50
C ARG A 322 10.89 7.29 3.44
N CYS A 323 10.38 6.76 2.33
CA CYS A 323 9.99 7.52 1.13
C CYS A 323 11.14 8.22 0.38
N LEU A 324 12.41 7.94 0.72
CA LEU A 324 13.58 8.47 0.00
C LEU A 324 14.08 7.54 -1.11
N GLY A 325 13.56 6.32 -1.18
CA GLY A 325 13.96 5.31 -2.13
C GLY A 325 15.26 4.58 -1.77
N GLU A 326 15.51 3.49 -2.49
CA GLU A 326 16.60 2.54 -2.21
C GLU A 326 18.00 3.12 -2.47
N VAL A 327 18.15 3.94 -3.52
CA VAL A 327 19.44 4.58 -3.87
C VAL A 327 19.94 5.46 -2.72
N THR A 328 19.09 6.36 -2.22
CA THR A 328 19.41 7.26 -1.10
C THR A 328 19.75 6.45 0.15
N LYS A 329 18.96 5.42 0.45
CA LYS A 329 19.21 4.49 1.56
C LYS A 329 20.61 3.86 1.49
N TYR A 330 21.04 3.40 0.31
CA TYR A 330 22.37 2.81 0.16
C TYR A 330 23.50 3.84 0.26
N LEU A 331 23.30 5.06 -0.23
CA LEU A 331 24.24 6.16 0.01
C LEU A 331 24.43 6.43 1.50
N VAL A 332 23.33 6.46 2.28
CA VAL A 332 23.35 6.62 3.74
C VAL A 332 24.10 5.46 4.41
N TYR A 333 23.84 4.21 4.02
CA TYR A 333 24.56 3.06 4.56
C TYR A 333 26.06 3.12 4.27
N ASN A 334 26.44 3.48 3.04
CA ASN A 334 27.84 3.65 2.66
C ASN A 334 28.52 4.77 3.46
N ALA A 335 27.83 5.89 3.68
CA ALA A 335 28.35 7.00 4.47
C ALA A 335 28.53 6.62 5.95
N ARG A 336 27.57 5.90 6.55
CA ARG A 336 27.66 5.39 7.92
C ARG A 336 28.84 4.45 8.10
N LYS A 337 28.98 3.44 7.22
CA LYS A 337 30.08 2.47 7.31
C LYS A 337 31.48 3.09 7.14
N ARG A 338 31.60 4.21 6.43
CA ARG A 338 32.87 4.95 6.25
C ARG A 338 33.14 5.96 7.36
N GLY A 339 32.08 6.55 7.93
CA GLY A 339 32.17 7.61 8.94
C GLY A 339 32.22 7.13 10.39
N GLY A 340 32.01 5.83 10.62
CA GLY A 340 31.74 5.26 11.95
C GLY A 340 30.23 5.02 12.09
N ASP A 341 29.84 3.77 12.27
CA ASP A 341 28.43 3.38 12.36
C ASP A 341 27.97 3.34 13.82
N THR A 342 27.89 4.51 14.45
CA THR A 342 27.40 4.66 15.83
C THR A 342 25.93 5.09 15.87
N ALA A 343 25.24 4.74 16.94
CA ALA A 343 23.81 5.05 17.08
C ALA A 343 23.54 6.57 17.18
N ASP A 344 24.47 7.36 17.73
CA ASP A 344 24.33 8.81 17.85
C ASP A 344 24.43 9.55 16.49
N GLU A 345 25.20 9.03 15.54
CA GLU A 345 25.31 9.59 14.18
C GLU A 345 24.23 9.08 13.20
N TYR A 346 23.39 8.13 13.62
CA TYR A 346 22.46 7.40 12.74
C TYR A 346 21.59 8.35 11.87
N PHE A 347 20.96 9.34 12.51
CA PHE A 347 20.11 10.30 11.79
C PHE A 347 20.92 11.40 11.09
N HIS A 348 22.10 11.74 11.62
CA HIS A 348 22.95 12.80 11.06
C HIS A 348 23.35 12.48 9.62
N ARG A 349 23.75 11.24 9.32
CA ARG A 349 24.10 10.83 7.95
C ARG A 349 22.92 10.86 6.99
N THR A 350 21.72 10.56 7.50
CA THR A 350 20.50 10.66 6.71
C THR A 350 20.21 12.12 6.37
N GLU A 351 20.28 13.01 7.35
CA GLU A 351 20.09 14.46 7.17
C GLU A 351 21.12 15.07 6.22
N CYS A 352 22.40 14.68 6.31
CA CYS A 352 23.45 15.17 5.41
C CYS A 352 23.23 14.78 3.93
N ILE A 353 22.59 13.64 3.66
CA ILE A 353 22.39 13.13 2.28
C ILE A 353 21.01 13.50 1.74
N ALA A 354 19.97 13.34 2.57
CA ALA A 354 18.58 13.50 2.18
C ALA A 354 17.98 14.86 2.57
N GLY A 355 18.68 15.67 3.36
CA GLY A 355 18.20 16.96 3.88
C GLY A 355 17.16 16.85 4.99
N VAL A 356 16.67 15.64 5.29
CA VAL A 356 15.66 15.37 6.33
C VAL A 356 15.96 14.05 7.04
N LYS A 357 15.46 13.88 8.27
CA LYS A 357 15.60 12.62 9.03
C LYS A 357 14.57 11.56 8.62
N ASP A 358 13.36 11.99 8.25
CA ASP A 358 12.26 11.15 7.82
C ASP A 358 11.36 11.92 6.85
N ALA A 359 11.02 11.32 5.71
CA ALA A 359 10.15 11.90 4.69
C ALA A 359 8.82 11.14 4.56
N ARG A 360 8.47 10.28 5.53
CA ARG A 360 7.23 9.50 5.49
C ARG A 360 6.05 10.36 5.90
N PHE A 361 5.05 10.38 5.04
CA PHE A 361 3.71 10.90 5.35
C PHE A 361 2.87 9.78 5.99
N GLN A 362 2.96 9.64 7.31
CA GLN A 362 2.20 8.62 8.05
C GLN A 362 0.73 9.01 8.26
N GLU A 363 0.41 10.30 8.12
CA GLU A 363 -0.92 10.87 8.25
C GLU A 363 -1.92 10.28 7.23
N LEU A 364 -1.43 9.71 6.13
CA LEU A 364 -2.24 9.03 5.11
C LEU A 364 -2.52 7.55 5.45
N MET A 365 -1.72 6.95 6.32
CA MET A 365 -1.81 5.52 6.62
C MET A 365 -3.13 5.05 7.25
N PRO A 366 -3.86 5.85 8.07
CA PRO A 366 -5.07 5.35 8.72
C PRO A 366 -6.23 5.05 7.76
N ASP A 367 -6.16 5.49 6.50
CA ASP A 367 -7.27 5.40 5.55
C ASP A 367 -7.76 3.97 5.30
N ILE A 368 -6.85 3.01 5.22
CA ILE A 368 -7.24 1.60 5.06
C ILE A 368 -7.90 1.05 6.33
N LEU A 369 -7.54 1.58 7.51
CA LEU A 369 -8.17 1.19 8.78
C LEU A 369 -9.60 1.74 8.84
N HIS A 370 -9.78 3.01 8.47
CA HIS A 370 -11.11 3.63 8.32
C HIS A 370 -11.94 2.93 7.27
N TRP A 371 -11.33 2.52 6.15
CA TRP A 371 -12.02 1.75 5.12
C TRP A 371 -12.50 0.39 5.62
N LEU A 372 -11.71 -0.27 6.48
CA LEU A 372 -12.07 -1.51 7.16
C LEU A 372 -13.04 -1.31 8.34
N GLY A 373 -13.43 -0.07 8.66
CA GLY A 373 -14.38 0.23 9.75
C GLY A 373 -13.77 0.16 11.15
N ILE A 374 -12.43 0.10 11.25
CA ILE A 374 -11.73 -0.06 12.53
C ILE A 374 -11.80 1.25 13.32
N THR A 375 -12.33 1.17 14.54
CA THR A 375 -12.38 2.27 15.52
C THR A 375 -11.45 2.04 16.73
N LYS A 376 -11.07 0.78 16.96
CA LYS A 376 -10.27 0.33 18.10
C LYS A 376 -9.21 -0.70 17.67
N ILE A 377 -8.01 -0.61 18.23
CA ILE A 377 -6.92 -1.58 18.09
C ILE A 377 -6.49 -2.04 19.48
N ASP A 378 -6.61 -3.33 19.77
CA ASP A 378 -6.19 -3.88 21.06
C ASP A 378 -4.66 -3.95 21.17
N LYS A 379 -3.98 -4.36 20.09
CA LYS A 379 -2.52 -4.53 20.08
C LYS A 379 -1.89 -3.90 18.85
N MET A 380 -1.18 -2.79 19.02
CA MET A 380 -0.36 -2.20 17.96
C MET A 380 1.09 -2.70 18.06
N LEU A 381 1.53 -3.46 17.06
CA LEU A 381 2.86 -4.06 16.99
C LEU A 381 3.87 -3.06 16.40
N SER A 382 4.13 -1.96 17.12
CA SER A 382 5.00 -0.87 16.67
C SER A 382 5.56 0.00 17.79
N MET A 383 6.86 0.29 17.69
CA MET A 383 7.54 1.27 18.54
C MET A 383 7.48 2.70 17.97
N SER A 384 6.96 2.90 16.76
CA SER A 384 7.00 4.21 16.08
C SER A 384 5.89 5.14 16.57
N ASN A 385 6.28 6.27 17.17
CA ASN A 385 5.32 7.31 17.58
C ASN A 385 4.61 7.93 16.38
N MET A 386 5.33 8.25 15.30
CA MET A 386 4.69 8.78 14.07
C MET A 386 3.54 7.90 13.55
N LYS A 387 3.66 6.57 13.67
CA LYS A 387 2.57 5.64 13.30
C LYS A 387 1.45 5.68 14.34
N HIS A 388 1.81 5.57 15.60
CA HIS A 388 0.83 5.60 16.70
C HIS A 388 -0.01 6.89 16.65
N ASP A 389 0.66 8.05 16.60
CA ASP A 389 0.04 9.36 16.65
C ASP A 389 -0.84 9.57 15.41
N ALA A 390 -0.39 9.20 14.21
CA ALA A 390 -1.22 9.27 13.01
C ALA A 390 -2.52 8.45 13.11
N ILE A 391 -2.51 7.28 13.76
CA ILE A 391 -3.71 6.47 13.98
C ILE A 391 -4.63 7.13 15.02
N VAL A 392 -4.07 7.51 16.18
CA VAL A 392 -4.83 8.11 17.29
C VAL A 392 -5.45 9.43 16.88
N ASP A 393 -4.69 10.30 16.22
CA ASP A 393 -5.16 11.60 15.73
C ASP A 393 -6.24 11.45 14.65
N SER A 394 -6.28 10.31 13.96
CA SER A 394 -7.37 9.99 13.02
C SER A 394 -8.67 9.54 13.71
N GLY A 395 -8.64 9.37 15.03
CA GLY A 395 -9.77 8.99 15.88
C GLY A 395 -9.92 7.48 16.11
N ILE A 396 -8.85 6.70 15.96
CA ILE A 396 -8.82 5.25 16.27
C ILE A 396 -8.10 5.06 17.60
N THR A 397 -8.71 4.38 18.57
CA THR A 397 -8.07 4.14 19.87
C THR A 397 -7.10 2.97 19.80
N ILE A 398 -6.02 3.04 20.56
CA ILE A 398 -5.04 1.96 20.71
C ILE A 398 -4.92 1.63 22.20
N ASP A 399 -5.23 0.37 22.57
CA ASP A 399 -5.19 -0.05 23.98
C ASP A 399 -3.75 -0.37 24.42
N GLU A 400 -3.03 -1.16 23.63
CA GLU A 400 -1.67 -1.62 23.97
C GLU A 400 -0.71 -1.44 22.79
N ARG A 401 0.49 -0.94 23.07
CA ARG A 401 1.62 -0.92 22.14
C ARG A 401 2.60 -2.03 22.52
N ILE A 402 2.90 -2.90 21.58
CA ILE A 402 3.81 -4.02 21.79
C ILE A 402 5.12 -3.76 21.04
N GLU A 403 6.22 -3.72 21.79
CA GLU A 403 7.57 -3.62 21.24
C GLU A 403 8.03 -4.96 20.67
N ILE A 404 9.01 -4.93 19.76
CA ILE A 404 9.58 -6.17 19.25
C ILE A 404 10.41 -6.85 20.35
N PRO A 405 10.28 -8.17 20.55
CA PRO A 405 11.13 -8.88 21.49
C PRO A 405 12.62 -8.81 21.12
N ASP A 406 13.47 -8.62 22.13
CA ASP A 406 14.91 -8.42 21.95
C ASP A 406 15.62 -9.56 21.22
N TYR A 407 15.16 -10.80 21.42
CA TYR A 407 15.75 -11.99 20.80
C TYR A 407 15.50 -12.08 19.28
N LEU A 408 14.56 -11.29 18.75
CA LEU A 408 14.29 -11.21 17.31
C LEU A 408 15.16 -10.18 16.59
N LEU A 409 15.88 -9.33 17.33
CA LEU A 409 16.68 -8.25 16.74
C LEU A 409 18.10 -8.74 16.38
N PRO A 410 18.52 -8.61 15.11
CA PRO A 410 19.91 -8.87 14.71
C PRO A 410 20.87 -7.94 15.45
N ALA A 411 22.10 -8.40 15.72
CA ALA A 411 23.11 -7.63 16.45
C ALA A 411 23.37 -6.25 15.80
N ASP A 412 23.58 -6.22 14.48
CA ASP A 412 23.81 -4.99 13.71
C ASP A 412 22.62 -4.03 13.72
N SER A 413 21.41 -4.54 13.88
CA SER A 413 20.21 -3.70 13.94
C SER A 413 20.10 -2.89 15.24
N ARG A 414 20.93 -3.18 16.26
CA ARG A 414 20.96 -2.43 17.52
C ARG A 414 21.34 -0.96 17.32
N VAL A 415 22.26 -0.68 16.39
CA VAL A 415 22.59 0.71 16.01
C VAL A 415 21.34 1.47 15.57
N GLU A 416 20.47 0.82 14.79
CA GLU A 416 19.21 1.41 14.34
C GLU A 416 18.18 1.53 15.48
N ILE A 417 17.99 0.48 16.27
CA ILE A 417 16.97 0.42 17.31
C ILE A 417 17.28 1.40 18.44
N ASP A 418 18.51 1.40 18.94
CA ASP A 418 18.91 2.24 20.08
C ASP A 418 18.89 3.72 19.69
N ALA A 419 19.30 4.05 18.45
CA ALA A 419 19.15 5.39 17.89
C ALA A 419 17.68 5.85 17.81
N LYS A 420 16.77 4.94 17.43
CA LYS A 420 15.33 5.24 17.36
C LYS A 420 14.72 5.45 18.74
N ILE A 421 15.06 4.61 19.72
CA ILE A 421 14.62 4.75 21.12
C ILE A 421 15.09 6.10 21.66
N ALA A 422 16.36 6.46 21.44
CA ALA A 422 16.89 7.77 21.83
C ALA A 422 16.21 8.95 21.13
N ALA A 423 15.74 8.77 19.89
CA ALA A 423 14.93 9.75 19.16
C ALA A 423 13.45 9.75 19.58
N GLY A 424 13.08 9.01 20.62
CA GLY A 424 11.77 9.03 21.26
C GLY A 424 10.86 7.86 20.90
N TYR A 425 11.31 6.84 20.17
CA TYR A 425 10.48 5.65 19.91
C TYR A 425 10.09 4.97 21.23
N PHE A 426 8.87 4.44 21.27
CA PHE A 426 8.32 3.77 22.45
C PHE A 426 9.10 2.50 22.78
N THR A 427 9.42 2.32 24.04
CA THR A 427 9.96 1.08 24.61
C THR A 427 9.51 0.95 26.06
N ASN A 428 9.37 -0.28 26.55
CA ASN A 428 9.24 -0.55 27.99
C ASN A 428 10.61 -0.74 28.66
N GLY A 429 11.70 -0.74 27.87
CA GLY A 429 13.07 -0.98 28.29
C GLY A 429 13.87 0.29 28.62
N HIS A 430 15.19 0.13 28.64
CA HIS A 430 16.14 1.20 28.97
C HIS A 430 16.26 2.22 27.83
N VAL A 431 16.24 3.51 28.17
CA VAL A 431 16.51 4.60 27.24
C VAL A 431 17.99 4.99 27.37
N TYR A 432 18.76 4.69 26.33
CA TYR A 432 20.20 4.94 26.30
C TYR A 432 20.55 6.44 26.31
N THR A 433 21.55 6.80 27.10
CA THR A 433 22.16 8.14 27.11
C THR A 433 23.09 8.35 25.91
N THR A 434 23.41 9.60 25.58
CA THR A 434 24.32 9.94 24.47
C THR A 434 25.69 9.25 24.58
N GLU A 435 26.23 9.09 25.79
CA GLU A 435 27.51 8.41 26.01
C GLU A 435 27.42 6.88 25.88
N GLU A 436 26.23 6.30 26.07
CA GLU A 436 25.98 4.88 25.82
C GLU A 436 25.79 4.60 24.32
N LEU A 437 25.10 5.50 23.60
CA LEU A 437 24.88 5.37 22.14
C LEU A 437 26.20 5.36 21.35
N LYS A 438 27.20 6.13 21.78
CA LYS A 438 28.54 6.13 21.17
C LYS A 438 29.25 4.77 21.26
N LYS A 439 28.85 3.92 22.21
CA LYS A 439 29.42 2.57 22.41
C LYS A 439 28.71 1.51 21.57
N VAL A 440 27.54 1.83 21.02
CA VAL A 440 26.80 0.94 20.12
C VAL A 440 27.33 1.15 18.71
N GLU A 441 28.25 0.28 18.30
CA GLU A 441 28.90 0.31 16.99
C GLU A 441 28.42 -0.85 16.11
N GLY A 442 28.09 -0.54 14.86
CA GLY A 442 27.83 -1.53 13.82
C GLY A 442 29.12 -2.10 13.22
N ARG A 443 29.00 -3.13 12.37
CA ARG A 443 30.16 -3.70 11.66
C ARG A 443 30.90 -2.65 10.82
N LYS A 444 32.23 -2.67 10.90
CA LYS A 444 33.13 -1.83 10.11
C LYS A 444 33.21 -2.32 8.65
N TRP A 445 33.56 -1.42 7.74
CA TRP A 445 33.69 -1.70 6.30
C TRP A 445 34.60 -2.88 5.97
N GLU A 446 35.66 -3.09 6.74
CA GLU A 446 36.67 -4.15 6.54
C GLU A 446 36.20 -5.55 7.02
N GLY A 447 35.05 -5.63 7.70
CA GLY A 447 34.50 -6.86 8.28
C GLY A 447 33.30 -7.45 7.53
N LEU A 448 33.11 -7.09 6.26
CA LEU A 448 32.06 -7.63 5.38
C LEU A 448 32.53 -8.81 4.53
#